data_AF-A0A2H6AAC6-F1
#
_entry.id   AF-A0A2H6AAC6-F1
#
_cell.length_a   1.000
_cell.length_b   1.000
_cell.length_c   1.000
_cell.angle_alpha   90.00
_cell.angle_beta   90.00
_cell.angle_gamma   90.00
#
_symmetry.space_group_name_H-M   'P 1'
#
loop_
_entity.id
_entity.type
_entity.pdbx_description
1 polymer ?
#
loop_
_entity_poly.entity_id
_entity_poly.type
_entity_poly.pdbx_seq_one_letter_code
_entity_poly.pdbx_strand_id
1 'polypeptide(L)'
;MSVSNKALTLLEITIFLGVFSIISLIVFPLLVNTLNLYRGTLGEVDVSREVRNIVLTLSRETYKSKKINFITDWELVFEKYNNQKSIIFQTHPIYLDKDNKAKGFFSNIRIGSISTSGNNYYVAFTPTTTCQINSSTVLPNSLYSFSGYAWSPQIGWFKFRNDPGESIIYGVCVDNNKELRGYAYNDIIGFIVFNCQELGVCATSNFKVKLVNDKYLEGFAWNDSLGWFFFDGKNGKVYLANLDQNNRLLSIDGITDPRVNVKELAFEKLNGSYKVKMILADEVNNKEVKYETALSLPFK
;
A
#
# COMPACT_ATOMS: atom_id res chain seq x y z
N MET A 1 -66.67 27.04 3.41
CA MET A 1 -67.27 25.83 3.99
C MET A 1 -66.16 24.88 4.39
N SER A 2 -66.19 24.48 5.66
CA SER A 2 -65.23 23.61 6.35
C SER A 2 -65.10 22.24 5.66
N VAL A 3 -63.87 21.82 5.36
CA VAL A 3 -63.56 20.42 5.02
C VAL A 3 -63.61 19.63 6.31
N SER A 4 -64.72 18.94 6.54
CA SER A 4 -64.87 18.02 7.67
C SER A 4 -63.88 16.87 7.51
N ASN A 5 -62.75 16.91 8.23
CA ASN A 5 -61.90 15.75 8.42
C ASN A 5 -62.74 14.65 9.09
N LYS A 6 -63.11 13.60 8.34
CA LYS A 6 -63.76 12.44 8.92
C LYS A 6 -62.80 11.82 9.94
N ALA A 7 -63.16 11.89 11.23
CA ALA A 7 -62.41 11.21 12.27
C ALA A 7 -62.48 9.70 12.01
N LEU A 8 -61.34 9.02 12.05
CA LEU A 8 -61.28 7.56 11.92
C LEU A 8 -62.10 6.93 13.06
N THR A 9 -62.92 5.95 12.73
CA THR A 9 -63.67 5.21 13.75
C THR A 9 -62.72 4.32 14.56
N LEU A 10 -63.05 4.08 15.83
CA LEU A 10 -62.25 3.22 16.71
C LEU A 10 -62.03 1.82 16.10
N LEU A 11 -63.01 1.32 15.35
CA LEU A 11 -62.95 0.04 14.65
C LEU A 11 -61.97 0.06 13.47
N GLU A 12 -61.92 1.14 12.69
CA GLU A 12 -60.93 1.26 11.61
C GLU A 12 -59.51 1.30 12.17
N ILE A 13 -59.28 2.03 13.26
CA ILE A 13 -57.96 2.11 13.92
C ILE A 13 -57.48 0.74 14.38
N THR A 14 -58.37 -0.07 15.00
CA THR A 14 -57.99 -1.41 15.48
C THR A 14 -57.71 -2.37 14.33
N ILE A 15 -58.45 -2.28 13.23
CA ILE A 15 -58.19 -3.08 12.01
C ILE A 15 -56.84 -2.70 11.40
N PHE A 16 -56.54 -1.40 11.26
CA PHE A 16 -55.26 -0.95 10.72
C PHE A 16 -54.07 -1.37 11.59
N LEU A 17 -54.19 -1.28 12.92
CA LEU A 17 -53.15 -1.75 13.84
C LEU A 17 -52.92 -3.26 13.74
N GLY A 18 -54.01 -4.04 13.62
CA GLY A 18 -53.92 -5.49 13.43
C GLY A 18 -53.19 -5.87 12.14
N VAL A 19 -53.57 -5.25 11.01
CA VAL A 19 -52.93 -5.48 9.71
C VAL A 19 -51.47 -5.03 9.73
N PHE A 20 -51.17 -3.87 10.31
CA PHE A 20 -49.79 -3.37 10.44
C PHE A 20 -48.91 -4.30 11.28
N SER A 21 -49.45 -4.88 12.35
CA SER A 21 -48.74 -5.86 13.17
C SER A 21 -48.44 -7.15 12.41
N ILE A 22 -49.38 -7.64 11.60
CA ILE A 22 -49.20 -8.85 10.78
C ILE A 22 -48.15 -8.60 9.68
N ILE A 23 -48.23 -7.46 9.00
CA ILE A 23 -47.24 -7.08 7.97
C ILE A 23 -45.85 -6.95 8.61
N SER A 24 -45.75 -6.31 9.77
CA SER A 24 -44.48 -6.15 10.50
C SER A 24 -43.88 -7.51 10.89
N LEU A 25 -44.70 -8.46 11.35
CA LEU A 25 -44.25 -9.82 11.70
C LEU A 25 -43.70 -10.62 10.52
N ILE A 26 -44.16 -10.33 9.29
CA ILE A 26 -43.68 -11.02 8.07
C ILE A 26 -42.47 -10.29 7.47
N VAL A 27 -42.53 -8.96 7.38
CA VAL A 27 -41.50 -8.14 6.73
C VAL A 27 -40.24 -8.05 7.58
N PHE A 28 -40.37 -7.96 8.91
CA PHE A 28 -39.22 -7.77 9.79
C PHE A 28 -38.24 -8.96 9.77
N PRO A 29 -38.67 -10.24 9.88
CA PRO A 29 -37.75 -11.37 9.78
C PRO A 29 -37.11 -11.49 8.39
N LEU A 30 -37.85 -11.18 7.32
CA LEU A 30 -37.34 -11.19 5.96
C LEU A 30 -36.26 -10.13 5.78
N LEU A 31 -36.51 -8.91 6.25
CA LEU A 31 -35.54 -7.81 6.24
C LEU A 31 -34.29 -8.17 7.05
N VAL A 32 -34.43 -8.72 8.25
CA VAL A 32 -33.31 -9.15 9.08
C VAL A 32 -32.49 -10.24 8.38
N ASN A 33 -33.14 -11.22 7.74
CA ASN A 33 -32.45 -12.28 7.01
C ASN A 33 -31.71 -11.73 5.78
N THR A 34 -32.34 -10.86 4.99
CA THR A 34 -31.69 -10.19 3.85
C THR A 34 -30.52 -9.32 4.31
N LEU A 35 -30.66 -8.58 5.41
CA LEU A 35 -29.57 -7.79 5.99
C LEU A 35 -28.44 -8.67 6.54
N ASN A 36 -28.73 -9.82 7.11
CA ASN A 36 -27.72 -10.77 7.59
C ASN A 36 -26.98 -11.44 6.43
N LEU A 37 -27.68 -11.83 5.36
CA LEU A 37 -27.06 -12.34 4.12
C LEU A 37 -26.21 -11.26 3.43
N TYR A 38 -26.71 -10.02 3.41
CA TYR A 38 -25.98 -8.86 2.89
C TYR A 38 -24.74 -8.52 3.75
N ARG A 39 -24.84 -8.61 5.08
CA ARG A 39 -23.68 -8.45 5.98
C ARG A 39 -22.68 -9.59 5.84
N GLY A 40 -23.13 -10.83 5.63
CA GLY A 40 -22.26 -11.97 5.36
C GLY A 40 -21.44 -11.80 4.07
N THR A 41 -22.06 -11.23 3.04
CA THR A 41 -21.39 -10.95 1.75
C THR A 41 -20.53 -9.68 1.75
N LEU A 42 -20.84 -8.68 2.59
CA LEU A 42 -19.98 -7.49 2.79
C LEU A 42 -18.72 -7.78 3.61
N GLY A 43 -18.74 -8.82 4.45
CA GLY A 43 -17.62 -9.24 5.27
C GLY A 43 -16.57 -10.08 4.53
N GLU A 44 -16.98 -10.85 3.52
CA GLU A 44 -16.09 -11.70 2.74
C GLU A 44 -15.52 -10.93 1.54
N VAL A 45 -14.20 -10.80 1.47
CA VAL A 45 -13.55 -10.20 0.31
C VAL A 45 -13.48 -11.23 -0.79
N ASP A 46 -14.20 -11.02 -1.89
CA ASP A 46 -14.09 -11.90 -3.05
C ASP A 46 -12.75 -11.66 -3.77
N VAL A 47 -11.75 -12.42 -3.37
CA VAL A 47 -10.40 -12.42 -3.94
C VAL A 47 -10.44 -12.59 -5.47
N SER A 48 -11.40 -13.34 -6.00
CA SER A 48 -11.57 -13.56 -7.44
C SER A 48 -11.95 -12.26 -8.17
N ARG A 49 -12.77 -11.41 -7.54
CA ARG A 49 -13.11 -10.08 -8.05
C ARG A 49 -11.87 -9.18 -8.10
N GLU A 50 -11.02 -9.24 -7.09
CA GLU A 50 -9.79 -8.45 -7.07
C GLU A 50 -8.79 -8.90 -8.16
N VAL A 51 -8.64 -10.22 -8.39
CA VAL A 51 -7.90 -10.73 -9.56
C VAL A 51 -8.46 -10.15 -10.85
N ARG A 52 -9.79 -10.17 -11.02
CA ARG A 52 -10.44 -9.60 -12.21
C ARG A 52 -10.17 -8.10 -12.36
N ASN A 53 -10.18 -7.33 -11.27
CA ASN A 53 -9.88 -5.90 -11.27
C ASN A 53 -8.45 -5.63 -11.76
N ILE A 54 -7.47 -6.43 -11.30
CA ILE A 54 -6.08 -6.35 -11.78
C ILE A 54 -6.01 -6.65 -13.27
N VAL A 55 -6.64 -7.76 -13.73
CA VAL A 55 -6.66 -8.13 -15.16
C VAL A 55 -7.27 -7.03 -16.01
N LEU A 56 -8.42 -6.49 -15.62
CA LEU A 56 -9.10 -5.41 -16.37
C LEU A 56 -8.24 -4.14 -16.43
N THR A 57 -7.52 -3.83 -15.35
CA THR A 57 -6.58 -2.70 -15.30
C THR A 57 -5.42 -2.93 -16.26
N LEU A 58 -4.81 -4.12 -16.22
CA LEU A 58 -3.73 -4.48 -17.13
C LEU A 58 -4.17 -4.43 -18.60
N SER A 59 -5.34 -4.97 -18.94
CA SER A 59 -5.89 -4.92 -20.30
C SER A 59 -6.15 -3.47 -20.74
N ARG A 60 -6.72 -2.64 -19.87
CA ARG A 60 -7.00 -1.23 -20.16
C ARG A 60 -5.73 -0.44 -20.43
N GLU A 61 -4.70 -0.61 -19.61
CA GLU A 61 -3.43 0.10 -19.76
C GLU A 61 -2.65 -0.44 -20.97
N THR A 62 -2.71 -1.74 -21.25
CA THR A 62 -2.15 -2.36 -22.46
C THR A 62 -2.75 -1.76 -23.73
N TYR A 63 -4.08 -1.58 -23.79
CA TYR A 63 -4.76 -1.04 -24.96
C TYR A 63 -4.36 0.42 -25.27
N LYS A 64 -4.05 1.20 -24.23
CA LYS A 64 -3.61 2.60 -24.36
C LYS A 64 -2.11 2.73 -24.67
N SER A 65 -1.38 1.62 -24.75
CA SER A 65 0.08 1.60 -24.78
C SER A 65 0.63 1.23 -26.14
N LYS A 66 1.68 1.95 -26.55
CA LYS A 66 2.51 1.61 -27.71
C LYS A 66 3.62 0.61 -27.37
N LYS A 67 4.05 0.58 -26.10
CA LYS A 67 5.16 -0.26 -25.64
C LYS A 67 4.98 -0.62 -24.16
N ILE A 68 5.42 -1.82 -23.81
CA ILE A 68 5.48 -2.31 -22.43
C ILE A 68 6.93 -2.68 -22.11
N ASN A 69 7.46 -2.19 -20.99
CA ASN A 69 8.80 -2.51 -20.49
C ASN A 69 8.72 -3.04 -19.05
N PHE A 70 9.68 -3.88 -18.68
CA PHE A 70 9.87 -4.34 -17.30
C PHE A 70 10.93 -3.48 -16.63
N ILE A 71 10.69 -3.07 -15.38
CA ILE A 71 11.76 -2.53 -14.52
C ILE A 71 12.35 -3.68 -13.70
N THR A 72 11.47 -4.50 -13.13
CA THR A 72 11.78 -5.75 -12.42
C THR A 72 10.73 -6.81 -12.76
N ASP A 73 10.88 -8.01 -12.22
CA ASP A 73 9.89 -9.09 -12.36
C ASP A 73 8.52 -8.73 -11.73
N TRP A 74 8.44 -7.63 -10.98
CA TRP A 74 7.26 -7.21 -10.20
C TRP A 74 6.73 -5.82 -10.62
N GLU A 75 7.37 -5.20 -11.61
CA GLU A 75 7.14 -3.81 -12.02
C GLU A 75 7.07 -3.68 -13.54
N LEU A 76 5.91 -3.25 -14.03
CA LEU A 76 5.61 -3.15 -15.45
C LEU A 76 5.25 -1.71 -15.83
N VAL A 77 5.93 -1.20 -16.86
CA VAL A 77 5.78 0.16 -17.38
C VAL A 77 5.06 0.13 -18.72
N PHE A 78 3.98 0.88 -18.79
CA PHE A 78 3.16 1.13 -19.96
C PHE A 78 3.51 2.49 -20.55
N GLU A 79 4.14 2.52 -21.72
CA GLU A 79 4.31 3.76 -22.48
C GLU A 79 3.08 4.00 -23.34
N LYS A 80 2.32 5.05 -23.03
CA LYS A 80 1.06 5.39 -23.71
C LYS A 80 1.31 6.08 -25.05
N TYR A 81 0.32 6.03 -25.94
CA TYR A 81 0.38 6.74 -27.23
C TYR A 81 0.54 8.26 -27.09
N ASN A 82 0.03 8.84 -26.00
CA ASN A 82 0.18 10.27 -25.67
C ASN A 82 1.49 10.60 -24.94
N ASN A 83 2.48 9.70 -24.94
CA ASN A 83 3.78 9.82 -24.25
C ASN A 83 3.72 9.89 -22.71
N GLN A 84 2.54 9.74 -22.10
CA GLN A 84 2.43 9.49 -20.66
C GLN A 84 2.85 8.06 -20.32
N LYS A 85 3.12 7.79 -19.05
CA LYS A 85 3.46 6.45 -18.58
C LYS A 85 2.49 6.00 -17.49
N SER A 86 2.16 4.72 -17.47
CA SER A 86 1.63 4.08 -16.26
C SER A 86 2.61 3.04 -15.77
N ILE A 87 2.70 2.88 -14.45
CA ILE A 87 3.52 1.85 -13.82
C ILE A 87 2.59 1.06 -12.91
N ILE A 88 2.50 -0.25 -13.14
CA ILE A 88 1.88 -1.16 -12.19
C ILE A 88 3.00 -1.87 -11.43
N PHE A 89 2.88 -1.92 -10.11
CA PHE A 89 3.89 -2.56 -9.28
C PHE A 89 3.27 -3.18 -8.04
N GLN A 90 3.86 -4.30 -7.61
CA GLN A 90 3.55 -4.93 -6.34
C GLN A 90 4.55 -4.48 -5.29
N THR A 91 4.05 -4.02 -4.15
CA THR A 91 4.87 -3.75 -3.00
C THR A 91 4.98 -4.96 -2.11
N HIS A 92 6.07 -5.02 -1.35
CA HIS A 92 6.36 -6.13 -0.46
C HIS A 92 6.41 -5.64 0.98
N PRO A 93 5.95 -6.45 1.95
CA PRO A 93 6.00 -6.06 3.35
C PRO A 93 7.45 -5.97 3.82
N ILE A 94 7.79 -4.92 4.56
CA ILE A 94 9.00 -4.92 5.37
C ILE A 94 8.66 -5.39 6.76
N TYR A 95 9.35 -6.42 7.23
CA TYR A 95 9.15 -6.96 8.56
C TYR A 95 10.46 -7.22 9.30
N LEU A 96 10.42 -7.13 10.63
CA LEU A 96 11.51 -7.56 11.49
C LEU A 96 11.47 -9.08 11.66
N ASP A 97 12.62 -9.72 11.44
CA ASP A 97 12.84 -11.10 11.85
C ASP A 97 13.11 -11.22 13.36
N LYS A 98 13.34 -12.46 13.84
CA LYS A 98 13.58 -12.74 15.26
C LYS A 98 14.86 -12.08 15.81
N ASP A 99 15.78 -11.67 14.94
CA ASP A 99 17.05 -11.02 15.28
C ASP A 99 16.95 -9.50 15.18
N ASN A 100 15.74 -8.93 15.02
CA ASN A 100 15.51 -7.52 14.73
C ASN A 100 16.19 -7.04 13.44
N LYS A 101 16.32 -7.91 12.42
CA LYS A 101 16.80 -7.52 11.09
C LYS A 101 15.60 -7.34 10.17
N ALA A 102 15.65 -6.26 9.37
CA ALA A 102 14.61 -5.95 8.41
C ALA A 102 14.70 -6.88 7.19
N LYS A 103 13.61 -7.53 6.85
CA LYS A 103 13.42 -8.32 5.63
C LYS A 103 12.36 -7.66 4.75
N GLY A 104 12.46 -7.84 3.44
CA GLY A 104 11.51 -7.32 2.47
C GLY A 104 12.06 -6.14 1.67
N PHE A 105 11.15 -5.39 1.04
CA PHE A 105 11.48 -4.31 0.12
C PHE A 105 10.59 -3.11 0.37
N PHE A 106 11.17 -1.91 0.41
CA PHE A 106 10.39 -0.68 0.24
C PHE A 106 10.47 -0.28 -1.22
N SER A 107 9.50 0.48 -1.70
CA SER A 107 9.39 0.80 -3.13
C SER A 107 9.47 2.30 -3.38
N ASN A 108 9.91 2.67 -4.58
CA ASN A 108 9.74 4.01 -5.15
C ASN A 108 9.39 3.90 -6.64
N ILE A 109 8.50 4.76 -7.12
CA ILE A 109 7.95 4.67 -8.48
C ILE A 109 9.02 4.82 -9.57
N ARG A 110 10.12 5.53 -9.29
CA ARG A 110 11.16 5.83 -10.29
C ARG A 110 12.29 4.80 -10.33
N ILE A 111 12.69 4.28 -9.18
CA ILE A 111 13.86 3.38 -9.05
C ILE A 111 13.47 1.94 -8.71
N GLY A 112 12.18 1.68 -8.53
CA GLY A 112 11.64 0.37 -8.19
C GLY A 112 11.83 -0.01 -6.73
N SER A 113 11.94 -1.32 -6.51
CA SER A 113 12.07 -1.95 -5.20
C SER A 113 13.50 -1.87 -4.63
N ILE A 114 13.60 -1.57 -3.33
CA ILE A 114 14.84 -1.46 -2.57
C ILE A 114 14.84 -2.51 -1.47
N SER A 115 15.82 -3.40 -1.51
CA SER A 115 15.93 -4.54 -0.59
C SER A 115 16.54 -4.12 0.75
N THR A 116 15.93 -4.51 1.86
CA THR A 116 16.48 -4.28 3.20
C THR A 116 17.46 -5.35 3.66
N SER A 117 17.60 -6.46 2.90
CA SER A 117 18.56 -7.51 3.23
C SER A 117 18.94 -8.38 2.03
N GLY A 118 20.17 -8.88 2.03
CA GLY A 118 20.65 -9.89 1.10
C GLY A 118 21.66 -10.82 1.78
N ASN A 119 22.44 -11.55 0.99
CA ASN A 119 23.42 -12.51 1.53
C ASN A 119 24.48 -11.83 2.41
N ASN A 120 24.89 -10.60 2.07
CA ASN A 120 26.02 -9.91 2.70
C ASN A 120 25.64 -8.53 3.30
N TYR A 121 24.35 -8.18 3.34
CA TYR A 121 23.90 -6.90 3.87
C TYR A 121 22.53 -7.04 4.53
N TYR A 122 22.26 -6.18 5.51
CA TYR A 122 20.96 -6.09 6.16
C TYR A 122 20.82 -4.72 6.84
N VAL A 123 19.57 -4.32 7.06
CA VAL A 123 19.21 -3.23 7.98
C VAL A 123 18.86 -3.85 9.32
N ALA A 124 19.48 -3.36 10.40
CA ALA A 124 19.24 -3.85 11.75
C ALA A 124 18.59 -2.79 12.63
N PHE A 125 17.65 -3.24 13.47
CA PHE A 125 16.97 -2.45 14.47
C PHE A 125 17.61 -2.79 15.82
N THR A 126 18.50 -1.91 16.28
CA THR A 126 19.16 -2.09 17.58
C THR A 126 18.34 -1.42 18.66
N PRO A 127 17.88 -2.14 19.70
CA PRO A 127 17.22 -1.53 20.84
C PRO A 127 18.10 -0.44 21.44
N THR A 128 17.51 0.70 21.75
CA THR A 128 18.21 1.82 22.39
C THR A 128 17.27 2.52 23.36
N THR A 129 17.75 3.53 24.07
CA THR A 129 16.94 4.49 24.85
C THR A 129 17.08 5.91 24.33
N THR A 130 18.16 6.19 23.60
CA THR A 130 18.44 7.48 22.94
C THR A 130 18.90 7.24 21.51
N CYS A 131 18.53 8.13 20.59
CA CYS A 131 18.94 7.99 19.21
C CYS A 131 19.18 9.35 18.55
N GLN A 132 20.38 9.55 18.01
CA GLN A 132 20.76 10.79 17.36
C GLN A 132 20.33 10.76 15.88
N ILE A 133 19.53 11.74 15.48
CA ILE A 133 19.02 11.86 14.10
C ILE A 133 19.69 12.95 13.27
N ASN A 134 20.34 13.91 13.94
CA ASN A 134 21.21 14.93 13.35
C ASN A 134 22.19 15.49 14.40
N SER A 135 23.05 16.43 14.02
CA SER A 135 24.06 17.03 14.92
C SER A 135 23.48 17.71 16.16
N SER A 136 22.24 18.21 16.10
CA SER A 136 21.62 19.01 17.16
C SER A 136 20.49 18.29 17.89
N THR A 137 20.05 17.12 17.40
CA THR A 137 18.83 16.45 17.87
C THR A 137 19.11 15.00 18.26
N VAL A 138 18.96 14.74 19.56
CA VAL A 138 18.95 13.39 20.14
C VAL A 138 17.54 13.12 20.66
N LEU A 139 16.90 12.09 20.12
CA LEU A 139 15.57 11.68 20.52
C LEU A 139 15.65 10.87 21.81
N PRO A 140 15.03 11.34 22.91
CA PRO A 140 14.89 10.55 24.13
C PRO A 140 13.81 9.47 23.95
N ASN A 141 13.89 8.42 24.74
CA ASN A 141 12.94 7.29 24.71
C ASN A 141 12.74 6.73 23.28
N SER A 142 13.83 6.58 22.55
CA SER A 142 13.81 5.86 21.28
C SER A 142 13.74 4.37 21.57
N LEU A 143 12.92 3.62 20.85
CA LEU A 143 12.81 2.17 20.98
C LEU A 143 13.91 1.45 20.22
N TYR A 144 14.15 1.90 18.99
CA TYR A 144 15.12 1.31 18.09
C TYR A 144 15.93 2.37 17.36
N SER A 145 17.11 1.94 16.98
CA SER A 145 18.13 2.71 16.29
C SER A 145 18.53 1.89 15.07
N PHE A 146 18.47 2.47 13.87
CA PHE A 146 18.76 1.74 12.65
C PHE A 146 20.26 1.74 12.35
N SER A 147 20.73 0.65 11.77
CA SER A 147 22.11 0.48 11.29
C SER A 147 22.14 -0.42 10.07
N GLY A 148 23.29 -0.47 9.39
CA GLY A 148 23.48 -1.28 8.19
C GLY A 148 22.94 -0.62 6.94
N TYR A 149 22.65 -1.44 5.94
CA TYR A 149 22.51 -0.99 4.55
C TYR A 149 21.33 -1.67 3.84
N ALA A 150 20.63 -0.90 3.02
CA ALA A 150 19.69 -1.41 2.01
C ALA A 150 20.27 -1.22 0.60
N TRP A 151 19.79 -2.00 -0.37
CA TRP A 151 20.33 -2.02 -1.73
C TRP A 151 19.24 -1.85 -2.79
N SER A 152 19.48 -0.95 -3.74
CA SER A 152 18.75 -0.85 -5.00
C SER A 152 19.67 -1.20 -6.16
N PRO A 153 19.22 -2.02 -7.13
CA PRO A 153 19.99 -2.25 -8.35
C PRO A 153 20.15 -1.00 -9.23
N GLN A 154 19.31 0.02 -9.05
CA GLN A 154 19.32 1.24 -9.87
C GLN A 154 20.23 2.33 -9.30
N ILE A 155 20.20 2.54 -7.98
CA ILE A 155 20.93 3.65 -7.32
C ILE A 155 21.85 3.25 -6.18
N GLY A 156 22.02 1.95 -5.95
CA GLY A 156 23.01 1.42 -5.02
C GLY A 156 22.60 1.43 -3.55
N TRP A 157 23.56 1.71 -2.67
CA TRP A 157 23.45 1.56 -1.22
C TRP A 157 22.68 2.70 -0.55
N PHE A 158 21.86 2.36 0.43
CA PHE A 158 21.23 3.30 1.34
C PHE A 158 21.74 3.05 2.75
N LYS A 159 22.25 4.11 3.40
CA LYS A 159 22.71 4.07 4.78
C LYS A 159 21.63 4.63 5.70
N PHE A 160 21.31 3.92 6.78
CA PHE A 160 20.33 4.40 7.76
C PHE A 160 20.95 5.15 8.94
N ARG A 161 22.27 5.29 8.94
CA ARG A 161 23.05 6.05 9.91
C ARG A 161 24.41 6.41 9.29
N ASN A 162 25.00 7.51 9.75
CA ASN A 162 26.38 7.86 9.41
C ASN A 162 27.37 6.83 9.99
N ASP A 163 28.50 6.65 9.32
CA ASP A 163 29.57 5.80 9.84
C ASP A 163 30.37 6.54 10.95
N PRO A 164 31.02 5.81 11.87
CA PRO A 164 31.87 6.42 12.89
C PRO A 164 32.97 7.28 12.25
N GLY A 165 33.05 8.55 12.65
CA GLY A 165 34.06 9.50 12.15
C GLY A 165 33.62 10.34 10.95
N GLU A 166 32.43 10.10 10.38
CA GLU A 166 31.87 11.00 9.36
C GLU A 166 31.49 12.37 9.98
N SER A 167 31.74 13.45 9.23
CA SER A 167 31.46 14.82 9.71
C SER A 167 29.97 15.17 9.74
N ILE A 168 29.16 14.48 8.93
CA ILE A 168 27.72 14.68 8.86
C ILE A 168 27.05 13.61 9.70
N ILE A 169 26.41 14.02 10.79
CA ILE A 169 25.67 13.11 11.66
C ILE A 169 24.23 13.00 11.19
N TYR A 170 23.77 11.77 10.94
CA TYR A 170 22.39 11.46 10.61
C TYR A 170 22.05 10.04 11.06
N GLY A 171 20.77 9.78 11.29
CA GLY A 171 20.31 8.45 11.65
C GLY A 171 18.81 8.30 11.58
N VAL A 172 18.37 7.05 11.44
CA VAL A 172 16.96 6.66 11.55
C VAL A 172 16.71 5.98 12.89
N CYS A 173 15.60 6.36 13.53
CA CYS A 173 15.21 5.91 14.86
C CYS A 173 13.72 5.61 14.89
N VAL A 174 13.28 4.74 15.79
CA VAL A 174 11.86 4.54 16.10
C VAL A 174 11.59 5.17 17.46
N ASP A 175 10.69 6.14 17.51
CA ASP A 175 10.30 6.78 18.77
C ASP A 175 9.27 5.95 19.56
N ASN A 176 8.92 6.42 20.76
CA ASN A 176 7.90 5.76 21.60
C ASN A 176 6.50 5.66 20.96
N ASN A 177 6.18 6.53 19.99
CA ASN A 177 4.93 6.45 19.24
C ASN A 177 5.00 5.45 18.09
N LYS A 178 6.07 4.66 18.02
CA LYS A 178 6.38 3.73 16.94
C LYS A 178 6.53 4.44 15.60
N GLU A 179 6.86 5.73 15.58
CA GLU A 179 7.09 6.47 14.35
C GLU A 179 8.59 6.48 14.04
N LEU A 180 8.93 6.27 12.77
CA LEU A 180 10.30 6.45 12.29
C LEU A 180 10.60 7.94 12.21
N ARG A 181 11.80 8.29 12.66
CA ARG A 181 12.31 9.65 12.75
C ARG A 181 13.69 9.73 12.17
N GLY A 182 14.05 10.92 11.67
CA GLY A 182 15.36 11.22 11.15
C GLY A 182 15.53 10.89 9.67
N TYR A 183 16.77 10.58 9.28
CA TYR A 183 17.19 10.57 7.89
C TYR A 183 18.02 9.33 7.52
N ALA A 184 17.72 8.76 6.36
CA ALA A 184 18.64 7.85 5.65
C ALA A 184 19.32 8.61 4.52
N TYR A 185 20.41 8.07 3.99
CA TYR A 185 21.21 8.71 2.96
C TYR A 185 21.59 7.75 1.84
N ASN A 186 21.63 8.27 0.61
CA ASN A 186 22.16 7.60 -0.56
C ASN A 186 23.00 8.61 -1.37
N ASP A 187 24.13 8.15 -1.91
CA ASP A 187 25.11 9.01 -2.58
C ASP A 187 24.60 9.70 -3.85
N ILE A 188 23.54 9.17 -4.48
CA ILE A 188 23.00 9.69 -5.74
C ILE A 188 21.83 10.66 -5.48
N ILE A 189 20.96 10.34 -4.53
CA ILE A 189 19.69 11.08 -4.34
C ILE A 189 19.65 11.92 -3.07
N GLY A 190 20.65 11.78 -2.19
CA GLY A 190 20.75 12.48 -0.93
C GLY A 190 19.87 11.90 0.17
N PHE A 191 19.37 12.78 1.04
CA PHE A 191 18.64 12.41 2.25
C PHE A 191 17.20 11.96 1.97
N ILE A 192 16.78 10.93 2.68
CA ILE A 192 15.40 10.46 2.75
C ILE A 192 14.90 10.71 4.15
N VAL A 193 13.77 11.39 4.26
CA VAL A 193 13.15 11.75 5.54
C VAL A 193 11.92 10.88 5.80
N PHE A 194 11.82 10.37 7.03
CA PHE A 194 10.80 9.38 7.40
C PHE A 194 9.58 9.99 8.10
N ASN A 195 9.61 11.27 8.44
CA ASN A 195 8.52 11.95 9.16
C ASN A 195 8.40 13.41 8.74
N CYS A 196 7.16 13.90 8.63
CA CYS A 196 6.87 15.31 8.39
C CYS A 196 7.49 16.26 9.44
N GLN A 197 7.78 15.74 10.65
CA GLN A 197 8.32 16.54 11.76
C GLN A 197 9.72 17.08 11.43
N GLU A 198 10.54 16.28 10.76
CA GLU A 198 11.90 16.64 10.38
C GLU A 198 11.94 17.79 9.37
N LEU A 199 10.91 17.91 8.52
CA LEU A 199 10.77 19.02 7.57
C LEU A 199 9.92 20.18 8.11
N GLY A 200 9.30 20.04 9.29
CA GLY A 200 8.38 21.04 9.83
C GLY A 200 7.08 21.21 9.03
N VAL A 201 6.67 20.22 8.24
CA VAL A 201 5.50 20.30 7.32
C VAL A 201 4.27 19.55 7.83
N CYS A 202 4.26 19.09 9.08
CA CYS A 202 3.15 18.29 9.63
C CYS A 202 1.78 19.00 9.62
N ALA A 203 1.74 20.33 9.50
CA ALA A 203 0.51 21.09 9.37
C ALA A 203 -0.17 20.92 8.00
N THR A 204 0.60 20.63 6.95
CA THR A 204 0.12 20.51 5.56
C THR A 204 0.25 19.11 4.99
N SER A 205 1.15 18.28 5.55
CA SER A 205 1.32 16.88 5.18
C SER A 205 1.61 16.03 6.40
N ASN A 206 0.84 14.96 6.60
CA ASN A 206 0.97 14.08 7.75
C ASN A 206 1.82 12.82 7.48
N PHE A 207 2.68 12.85 6.44
CA PHE A 207 3.46 11.69 6.06
C PHE A 207 4.41 11.25 7.18
N LYS A 208 4.52 9.93 7.31
CA LYS A 208 5.38 9.26 8.28
C LYS A 208 5.45 7.78 7.96
N VAL A 209 6.53 7.14 8.38
CA VAL A 209 6.63 5.67 8.44
C VAL A 209 6.49 5.24 9.90
N LYS A 210 5.77 4.14 10.14
CA LYS A 210 5.50 3.59 11.47
C LYS A 210 5.85 2.13 11.56
N LEU A 211 6.25 1.70 12.75
CA LEU A 211 6.37 0.31 13.14
C LEU A 211 5.02 -0.18 13.68
N VAL A 212 4.32 -0.98 12.90
CA VAL A 212 2.99 -1.52 13.22
C VAL A 212 3.12 -2.94 13.74
N ASN A 213 2.37 -3.27 14.80
CA ASN A 213 2.40 -4.57 15.46
C ASN A 213 3.81 -5.02 15.88
N ASP A 214 4.69 -4.07 16.20
CA ASP A 214 6.11 -4.29 16.55
C ASP A 214 6.90 -5.12 15.53
N LYS A 215 6.42 -5.16 14.29
CA LYS A 215 6.95 -6.08 13.28
C LYS A 215 7.03 -5.48 11.89
N TYR A 216 6.02 -4.73 11.44
CA TYR A 216 5.92 -4.28 10.05
C TYR A 216 6.16 -2.79 9.91
N LEU A 217 6.81 -2.35 8.84
CA LEU A 217 6.88 -0.93 8.51
C LEU A 217 5.76 -0.52 7.56
N GLU A 218 5.03 0.54 7.90
CA GLU A 218 3.92 1.07 7.12
C GLU A 218 3.99 2.60 7.01
N GLY A 219 3.63 3.15 5.86
CA GLY A 219 3.51 4.58 5.61
C GLY A 219 4.38 5.08 4.46
N PHE A 220 4.75 6.36 4.52
CA PHE A 220 5.45 7.04 3.43
C PHE A 220 6.66 7.82 3.94
N ALA A 221 7.75 7.76 3.19
CA ALA A 221 8.93 8.60 3.38
C ALA A 221 9.13 9.49 2.14
N TRP A 222 9.88 10.58 2.28
CA TRP A 222 10.07 11.58 1.24
C TRP A 222 11.54 11.78 0.90
N ASN A 223 11.81 12.09 -0.37
CA ASN A 223 13.10 12.58 -0.87
C ASN A 223 12.83 13.64 -1.94
N ASP A 224 13.64 14.71 -1.96
CA ASP A 224 13.41 15.83 -2.87
C ASP A 224 13.68 15.49 -4.34
N SER A 225 14.54 14.49 -4.61
CA SER A 225 14.93 14.09 -5.97
C SER A 225 13.98 13.02 -6.56
N LEU A 226 13.60 12.02 -5.76
CA LEU A 226 12.80 10.86 -6.20
C LEU A 226 11.33 10.91 -5.77
N GLY A 227 10.99 11.76 -4.81
CA GLY A 227 9.66 11.85 -4.22
C GLY A 227 9.37 10.74 -3.20
N TRP A 228 8.14 10.21 -3.26
CA TRP A 228 7.60 9.29 -2.25
C TRP A 228 8.22 7.89 -2.29
N PHE A 229 8.55 7.38 -1.11
CA PHE A 229 8.86 5.98 -0.86
C PHE A 229 7.70 5.33 -0.09
N PHE A 230 7.43 4.06 -0.41
CA PHE A 230 6.24 3.33 0.03
C PHE A 230 6.61 2.17 0.95
N PHE A 231 5.90 2.08 2.08
CA PHE A 231 5.98 1.01 3.06
C PHE A 231 4.57 0.46 3.29
N ASP A 232 4.28 -0.76 2.87
CA ASP A 232 2.90 -1.28 2.82
C ASP A 232 2.46 -2.14 4.00
N GLY A 233 3.27 -2.17 5.05
CA GLY A 233 2.92 -2.87 6.28
C GLY A 233 2.96 -4.38 6.10
N LYS A 234 1.88 -5.06 6.49
CA LYS A 234 1.80 -6.52 6.59
C LYS A 234 1.58 -7.21 5.23
N ASN A 235 0.94 -6.53 4.29
CA ASN A 235 0.45 -7.15 3.06
C ASN A 235 1.12 -6.56 1.83
N GLY A 236 1.32 -7.39 0.83
CA GLY A 236 1.67 -6.89 -0.49
C GLY A 236 0.44 -6.25 -1.13
N LYS A 237 0.60 -5.05 -1.68
CA LYS A 237 -0.46 -4.32 -2.38
C LYS A 237 -0.02 -4.08 -3.81
N VAL A 238 -0.98 -3.82 -4.68
CA VAL A 238 -0.68 -3.44 -6.06
C VAL A 238 -1.13 -2.02 -6.28
N TYR A 239 -0.23 -1.23 -6.87
CA TYR A 239 -0.48 0.16 -7.19
C TYR A 239 -0.40 0.38 -8.69
N LEU A 240 -1.22 1.32 -9.17
CA LEU A 240 -1.11 1.92 -10.48
C LEU A 240 -0.68 3.37 -10.32
N ALA A 241 0.54 3.69 -10.74
CA ALA A 241 1.05 5.05 -10.79
C ALA A 241 0.92 5.62 -12.21
N ASN A 242 0.35 6.81 -12.35
CA ASN A 242 0.28 7.55 -13.61
C ASN A 242 1.32 8.67 -13.61
N LEU A 243 2.09 8.77 -14.69
CA LEU A 243 3.10 9.81 -14.87
C LEU A 243 2.83 10.63 -16.12
N ASP A 244 3.16 11.91 -16.06
CA ASP A 244 3.14 12.80 -17.22
C ASP A 244 4.29 12.48 -18.20
N GLN A 245 4.33 13.23 -19.31
CA GLN A 245 5.39 13.14 -20.32
C GLN A 245 6.80 13.45 -19.80
N ASN A 246 6.92 14.10 -18.64
CA ASN A 246 8.17 14.48 -17.98
C ASN A 246 8.53 13.53 -16.83
N ASN A 247 7.86 12.37 -16.70
CA ASN A 247 8.02 11.42 -15.59
C ASN A 247 7.72 12.04 -14.20
N ARG A 248 6.83 13.03 -14.15
CA ARG A 248 6.28 13.54 -12.89
C ARG A 248 5.05 12.72 -12.53
N LEU A 249 4.97 12.32 -11.26
CA LEU A 249 3.84 11.57 -10.74
C LEU A 249 2.57 12.44 -10.79
N LEU A 250 1.52 11.92 -11.42
CA LEU A 250 0.18 12.55 -11.48
C LEU A 250 -0.77 11.94 -10.45
N SER A 251 -0.83 10.61 -10.38
CA SER A 251 -1.61 9.89 -9.38
C SER A 251 -0.95 8.57 -9.04
N ILE A 252 -1.26 8.05 -7.85
CA ILE A 252 -0.99 6.68 -7.46
C ILE A 252 -2.23 6.12 -6.78
N ASP A 253 -2.73 5.02 -7.30
CA ASP A 253 -3.99 4.42 -6.89
C ASP A 253 -3.75 2.95 -6.52
N GLY A 254 -4.18 2.54 -5.32
CA GLY A 254 -4.21 1.14 -4.94
C GLY A 254 -5.29 0.42 -5.74
N ILE A 255 -4.94 -0.65 -6.45
CA ILE A 255 -5.89 -1.36 -7.34
C ILE A 255 -6.51 -2.60 -6.68
N THR A 256 -6.09 -2.92 -5.46
CA THR A 256 -6.61 -4.03 -4.66
C THR A 256 -7.20 -3.52 -3.35
N ASP A 257 -8.27 -4.16 -2.88
CA ASP A 257 -8.83 -3.90 -1.55
C ASP A 257 -7.74 -4.04 -0.47
N PRO A 258 -7.63 -3.12 0.51
CA PRO A 258 -6.63 -3.18 1.58
C PRO A 258 -6.62 -4.47 2.40
N ARG A 259 -7.75 -5.20 2.42
CA ARG A 259 -7.93 -6.48 3.12
C ARG A 259 -7.44 -7.69 2.31
N VAL A 260 -7.04 -7.49 1.05
CA VAL A 260 -6.44 -8.54 0.23
C VAL A 260 -4.93 -8.43 0.27
N ASN A 261 -4.30 -9.56 0.59
CA ASN A 261 -2.87 -9.69 0.49
C ASN A 261 -2.50 -10.23 -0.89
N VAL A 262 -1.81 -9.41 -1.67
CA VAL A 262 -1.18 -9.86 -2.92
C VAL A 262 0.15 -10.48 -2.55
N LYS A 263 0.19 -11.81 -2.54
CA LYS A 263 1.41 -12.58 -2.26
C LYS A 263 2.38 -12.53 -3.43
N GLU A 264 1.84 -12.59 -4.65
CA GLU A 264 2.65 -12.60 -5.87
C GLU A 264 1.89 -11.87 -7.00
N LEU A 265 2.57 -10.95 -7.67
CA LEU A 265 2.22 -10.40 -8.98
C LEU A 265 3.53 -10.31 -9.77
N ALA A 266 3.82 -11.39 -10.48
CA ALA A 266 5.04 -11.52 -11.26
C ALA A 266 4.74 -11.43 -12.75
N PHE A 267 5.68 -10.83 -13.48
CA PHE A 267 5.61 -10.65 -14.92
C PHE A 267 6.80 -11.32 -15.58
N GLU A 268 6.56 -12.17 -16.57
CA GLU A 268 7.58 -12.89 -17.31
C GLU A 268 7.43 -12.62 -18.81
N LYS A 269 8.55 -12.35 -19.49
CA LYS A 269 8.54 -12.11 -20.94
C LYS A 269 8.50 -13.43 -21.69
N LEU A 270 7.48 -13.62 -22.51
CA LEU A 270 7.36 -14.72 -23.46
C LEU A 270 7.51 -14.17 -24.89
N ASN A 271 7.80 -15.03 -25.87
CA ASN A 271 8.00 -14.60 -27.26
C ASN A 271 6.74 -13.89 -27.82
N GLY A 272 6.76 -12.56 -27.85
CA GLY A 272 5.65 -11.72 -28.35
C GLY A 272 4.54 -11.43 -27.33
N SER A 273 4.57 -12.01 -26.13
CA SER A 273 3.57 -11.81 -25.07
C SER A 273 4.22 -11.73 -23.69
N TYR A 274 3.45 -11.40 -22.68
CA TYR A 274 3.92 -11.29 -21.30
C TYR A 274 3.05 -12.16 -20.41
N LYS A 275 3.63 -13.14 -19.73
CA LYS A 275 2.93 -13.94 -18.74
C LYS A 275 2.78 -13.13 -17.46
N VAL A 276 1.59 -13.15 -16.90
CA VAL A 276 1.26 -12.54 -15.61
C VAL A 276 0.84 -13.65 -14.67
N LYS A 277 1.54 -13.77 -13.53
CA LYS A 277 1.22 -14.73 -12.48
C LYS A 277 0.79 -13.98 -11.24
N MET A 278 -0.37 -14.36 -10.70
CA MET A 278 -1.01 -13.70 -9.57
C MET A 278 -1.36 -14.73 -8.48
N ILE A 279 -0.99 -14.43 -7.24
CA ILE A 279 -1.41 -15.16 -6.05
C ILE A 279 -1.93 -14.13 -5.05
N LEU A 280 -3.23 -14.17 -4.81
CA LEU A 280 -3.92 -13.29 -3.86
C LEU A 280 -4.56 -14.13 -2.76
N ALA A 281 -4.62 -13.59 -1.55
CA ALA A 281 -5.30 -14.23 -0.44
C ALA A 281 -6.13 -13.23 0.38
N ASP A 282 -7.32 -13.65 0.80
CA ASP A 282 -8.10 -12.94 1.81
C ASP A 282 -7.38 -13.04 3.16
N GLU A 283 -7.24 -11.92 3.87
CA GLU A 283 -6.62 -11.88 5.19
C GLU A 283 -7.38 -12.68 6.26
N VAL A 284 -8.70 -12.77 6.16
CA VAL A 284 -9.54 -13.35 7.23
C VAL A 284 -9.60 -14.87 7.11
N ASN A 285 -9.86 -15.38 5.92
CA ASN A 285 -10.09 -16.80 5.69
C ASN A 285 -8.90 -17.52 5.04
N ASN A 286 -7.82 -16.78 4.70
CA ASN A 286 -6.64 -17.27 3.99
C ASN A 286 -6.98 -18.04 2.69
N LYS A 287 -8.13 -17.71 2.08
CA LYS A 287 -8.59 -18.30 0.83
C LYS A 287 -7.70 -17.76 -0.29
N GLU A 288 -6.84 -18.62 -0.81
CA GLU A 288 -5.87 -18.27 -1.84
C GLU A 288 -6.44 -18.51 -3.24
N VAL A 289 -6.30 -17.51 -4.11
CA VAL A 289 -6.62 -17.62 -5.53
C VAL A 289 -5.33 -17.47 -6.31
N LYS A 290 -5.03 -18.49 -7.11
CA LYS A 290 -3.93 -18.49 -8.08
C LYS A 290 -4.51 -18.25 -9.47
N TYR A 291 -3.89 -17.36 -10.22
CA TYR A 291 -4.32 -17.05 -11.57
C TYR A 291 -3.14 -16.75 -12.47
N GLU A 292 -3.21 -17.21 -13.71
CA GLU A 292 -2.23 -16.93 -14.74
C GLU A 292 -2.93 -16.41 -15.98
N THR A 293 -2.36 -15.39 -16.63
CA THR A 293 -2.85 -14.86 -17.90
C THR A 293 -1.71 -14.34 -18.76
N ALA A 294 -1.99 -14.06 -20.02
CA ALA A 294 -1.05 -13.44 -20.95
C ALA A 294 -1.52 -12.03 -21.32
N LEU A 295 -0.58 -11.08 -21.35
CA LEU A 295 -0.75 -9.76 -21.93
C LEU A 295 -0.07 -9.72 -23.28
N SER A 296 -0.77 -9.25 -24.30
CA SER A 296 -0.20 -8.93 -25.61
C SER A 296 -0.62 -7.51 -25.99
N LEU A 297 0.28 -6.80 -26.66
CA LEU A 297 -0.08 -5.52 -27.26
C LEU A 297 -1.09 -5.79 -28.40
N PRO A 298 -2.14 -4.97 -28.55
CA PRO A 298 -3.20 -5.23 -29.52
C PRO A 298 -2.75 -5.21 -30.99
N PHE A 299 -1.52 -4.74 -31.28
CA PHE A 299 -1.04 -4.53 -32.66
C PHE A 299 0.44 -4.94 -32.87
N LYS A 300 0.90 -6.04 -32.27
CA LYS A 300 2.21 -6.64 -32.59
C LYS A 300 2.07 -8.03 -33.16
#